data_AF-A0A811NDA8-F1
#
_entry.id   AF-A0A811NDA8-F1
#
_cell.length_a   1.000
_cell.length_b   1.000
_cell.length_c   1.000
_cell.angle_alpha   90.00
_cell.angle_beta   90.00
_cell.angle_gamma   90.00
#
_symmetry.space_group_name_H-M   'P 1'
#
loop_
_entity.id
_entity.type
_entity.pdbx_description
1 polymer ?
#
loop_
_entity_poly.entity_id
_entity_poly.type
_entity_poly.pdbx_seq_one_letter_code
_entity_poly.pdbx_strand_id
1 'polypeptide(L)'
;MARLLSGTFIGANMNACLLRDNFDIHFWHKVVAFYRVVTLKNVSEFGVRPFNLIQQNRPIIFWRMATPSEELVIYGQFERSAEEEVPKLSFRDVFYGNVNPRGKFEILLWRSRIPPYYSYFSSSEIREVKTAAAKRKRSVKNGLMLC
;
A
#
# COMPACT_ATOMS: atom_id res chain seq x y z
N MET A 1 0.41 0.02 16.01
CA MET A 1 1.12 -0.07 14.72
C MET A 1 1.93 -1.35 14.57
N ALA A 2 2.82 -1.70 15.52
CA ALA A 2 3.70 -2.88 15.44
C ALA A 2 2.99 -4.21 15.06
N ARG A 3 1.83 -4.51 15.67
CA ARG A 3 1.03 -5.72 15.36
C ARG A 3 0.47 -5.75 13.92
N LEU A 4 0.19 -4.59 13.32
CA LEU A 4 -0.29 -4.48 11.94
C LEU A 4 0.84 -4.72 10.93
N LEU A 5 2.08 -4.38 11.30
CA LEU A 5 3.27 -4.52 10.47
C LEU A 5 3.98 -5.87 10.61
N SER A 6 3.42 -6.77 11.43
CA SER A 6 4.07 -8.01 11.88
C SER A 6 5.51 -7.83 12.40
N GLY A 7 5.89 -6.62 12.82
CA GLY A 7 7.24 -6.32 13.32
C GLY A 7 8.36 -6.45 12.28
N THR A 8 8.07 -6.44 10.98
CA THR A 8 9.13 -6.58 9.96
C THR A 8 9.94 -5.29 9.82
N PHE A 9 11.24 -5.43 9.60
CA PHE A 9 12.15 -4.29 9.44
C PHE A 9 11.78 -3.41 8.24
N ILE A 10 11.36 -4.02 7.13
CA ILE A 10 10.93 -3.29 5.93
C ILE A 10 9.61 -2.56 6.19
N GLY A 11 8.64 -3.22 6.84
CA GLY A 11 7.39 -2.57 7.25
C GLY A 11 7.66 -1.37 8.16
N ALA A 12 8.55 -1.50 9.13
CA ALA A 12 8.95 -0.39 10.00
C ALA A 12 9.59 0.77 9.20
N ASN A 13 10.51 0.47 8.28
CA ASN A 13 11.18 1.49 7.48
C ASN A 13 10.23 2.21 6.50
N MET A 14 9.33 1.48 5.83
CA MET A 14 8.31 2.10 4.96
C MET A 14 7.44 3.10 5.73
N ASN A 15 7.05 2.75 6.96
CA ASN A 15 6.28 3.65 7.82
C ASN A 15 7.12 4.83 8.32
N ALA A 16 8.39 4.61 8.65
CA ALA A 16 9.29 5.68 9.04
C ALA A 16 9.52 6.69 7.89
N CYS A 17 9.53 6.24 6.63
CA CYS A 17 9.56 7.10 5.47
C CYS A 17 8.30 7.99 5.41
N LEU A 18 7.11 7.39 5.49
CA LEU A 18 5.84 8.14 5.50
C LEU A 18 5.78 9.12 6.69
N LEU A 19 6.31 8.74 7.86
CA LEU A 19 6.41 9.57 9.09
C LEU A 19 7.27 10.79 8.92
N ARG A 20 8.38 10.64 8.21
CA ARG A 20 9.28 11.76 7.93
C ARG A 20 8.66 12.78 6.98
N ASP A 21 7.81 12.32 6.07
CA ASP A 21 7.19 13.20 5.06
C ASP A 21 6.08 14.06 5.66
N ASN A 22 5.34 13.54 6.65
CA ASN A 22 4.26 14.27 7.28
C ASN A 22 4.03 13.77 8.71
N PHE A 23 4.38 14.60 9.71
CA PHE A 23 4.23 14.27 11.13
C PHE A 23 2.85 14.64 11.72
N ASP A 24 1.92 15.17 10.91
CA ASP A 24 0.60 15.59 11.36
C ASP A 24 -0.24 14.41 11.89
N ILE A 25 -0.80 14.57 13.09
CA ILE A 25 -1.53 13.50 13.76
C ILE A 25 -2.80 13.07 13.01
N HIS A 26 -3.45 13.97 12.28
CA HIS A 26 -4.63 13.62 11.49
C HIS A 26 -4.23 12.82 10.24
N PHE A 27 -3.11 13.16 9.63
CA PHE A 27 -2.50 12.34 8.58
C PHE A 27 -2.20 10.92 9.09
N TRP A 28 -1.58 10.78 10.28
CA TRP A 28 -1.29 9.47 10.88
C TRP A 28 -2.54 8.65 11.15
N HIS A 29 -3.61 9.26 11.62
CA HIS A 29 -4.88 8.55 11.80
C HIS A 29 -5.42 7.99 10.48
N LYS A 30 -5.31 8.73 9.37
CA LYS A 30 -5.69 8.26 8.04
C LYS A 30 -4.82 7.08 7.58
N VAL A 31 -3.51 7.19 7.77
CA VAL A 31 -2.56 6.10 7.44
C VAL A 31 -2.87 4.84 8.25
N VAL A 32 -3.15 4.96 9.54
CA VAL A 32 -3.52 3.81 10.39
C VAL A 32 -4.84 3.18 9.94
N ALA A 33 -5.86 3.99 9.65
CA ALA A 33 -7.14 3.50 9.13
C ALA A 33 -6.95 2.74 7.80
N PHE A 34 -6.13 3.31 6.91
CA PHE A 34 -5.76 2.68 5.65
C PHE A 34 -5.06 1.33 5.86
N TYR A 35 -4.07 1.23 6.75
CA TYR A 35 -3.37 -0.04 7.03
C TYR A 35 -4.30 -1.12 7.59
N ARG A 36 -5.35 -0.75 8.32
CA ARG A 36 -6.39 -1.70 8.75
C ARG A 36 -7.12 -2.28 7.56
N VAL A 37 -7.54 -1.45 6.60
CA VAL A 37 -8.20 -1.90 5.37
C VAL A 37 -7.28 -2.83 4.57
N VAL A 38 -6.02 -2.45 4.39
CA VAL A 38 -5.00 -3.30 3.73
C VAL A 38 -4.85 -4.65 4.43
N THR A 39 -4.76 -4.65 5.77
CA THR A 39 -4.62 -5.88 6.55
C THR A 39 -5.82 -6.80 6.35
N LEU A 40 -7.04 -6.25 6.48
CA LEU A 40 -8.27 -7.02 6.31
C LEU A 40 -8.36 -7.62 4.90
N LYS A 41 -8.04 -6.83 3.88
CA LYS A 41 -8.06 -7.31 2.50
C LYS A 41 -7.07 -8.46 2.27
N ASN A 42 -5.80 -8.29 2.64
CA ASN A 42 -4.79 -9.32 2.43
C ASN A 42 -5.07 -10.59 3.24
N VAL A 43 -5.63 -10.45 4.46
CA VAL A 43 -6.09 -11.60 5.24
C VAL A 43 -7.27 -12.29 4.55
N SER A 44 -8.22 -11.54 3.99
CA SER A 44 -9.34 -12.11 3.24
C SER A 44 -8.90 -12.84 1.96
N GLU A 45 -7.90 -12.32 1.26
CA GLU A 45 -7.48 -12.85 -0.05
C GLU A 45 -6.44 -13.98 0.10
N PHE A 46 -5.54 -13.88 1.08
CA PHE A 46 -4.41 -14.81 1.22
C PHE A 46 -4.39 -15.57 2.55
N GLY A 47 -5.31 -15.29 3.48
CA GLY A 47 -5.38 -15.91 4.81
C GLY A 47 -4.29 -15.46 5.79
N VAL A 48 -3.39 -14.56 5.37
CA VAL A 48 -2.16 -14.22 6.10
C VAL A 48 -1.97 -12.70 6.11
N ARG A 49 -1.40 -12.17 7.19
CA ARG A 49 -1.13 -10.73 7.31
C ARG A 49 -0.09 -10.29 6.28
N PRO A 50 -0.23 -9.07 5.70
CA PRO A 50 0.54 -8.64 4.54
C PRO A 50 2.05 -8.81 4.68
N PHE A 51 2.64 -8.42 5.81
CA PHE A 51 4.09 -8.51 5.97
C PHE A 51 4.64 -9.92 6.24
N ASN A 52 3.76 -10.89 6.54
CA ASN A 52 4.14 -12.31 6.58
C ASN A 52 4.09 -12.95 5.17
N LEU A 53 3.41 -12.31 4.20
CA LEU A 53 3.31 -12.80 2.82
C LEU A 53 4.66 -12.73 2.11
N ILE A 54 5.50 -11.75 2.46
CA ILE A 54 6.87 -11.60 1.94
C ILE A 54 7.67 -12.89 2.17
N GLN A 55 7.62 -13.44 3.39
CA GLN A 55 8.34 -14.68 3.73
C GLN A 55 7.79 -15.90 3.00
N GLN A 56 6.55 -15.84 2.52
CA GLN A 56 5.89 -16.90 1.78
C GLN A 56 5.94 -16.69 0.26
N ASN A 57 6.70 -15.69 -0.21
CA ASN A 57 6.77 -15.27 -1.61
C ASN A 57 5.39 -14.99 -2.24
N ARG A 58 4.45 -14.50 -1.43
CA ARG A 58 3.10 -14.12 -1.84
C ARG A 58 3.00 -12.61 -2.03
N PRO A 59 2.19 -12.14 -2.99
CA PRO A 59 2.04 -10.72 -3.23
C PRO A 59 1.35 -10.03 -2.05
N ILE A 60 1.71 -8.77 -1.82
CA ILE A 60 0.97 -7.87 -0.93
C ILE A 60 0.16 -6.90 -1.77
N ILE A 61 -1.10 -6.68 -1.40
CA ILE A 61 -1.97 -5.70 -2.08
C ILE A 61 -2.17 -4.47 -1.20
N PHE A 62 -1.81 -3.31 -1.72
CA PHE A 62 -2.06 -2.00 -1.14
C PHE A 62 -3.05 -1.25 -2.01
N TRP A 63 -3.99 -0.53 -1.40
CA TRP A 63 -4.70 0.53 -2.12
C TRP A 63 -3.77 1.72 -2.34
N ARG A 64 -3.98 2.50 -3.39
CA ARG A 64 -3.25 3.77 -3.54
C ARG A 64 -3.98 4.86 -2.75
N MET A 65 -3.23 5.67 -2.01
CA MET A 65 -3.81 6.64 -1.06
C MET A 65 -4.64 7.73 -1.76
N ALA A 66 -4.16 8.29 -2.87
CA ALA A 66 -4.91 9.31 -3.62
C ALA A 66 -5.82 8.74 -4.71
N THR A 67 -5.68 7.46 -5.07
CA THR A 67 -6.49 6.81 -6.11
C THR A 67 -7.14 5.52 -5.57
N PRO A 68 -8.30 5.64 -4.90
CA PRO A 68 -8.99 4.50 -4.29
C PRO A 68 -9.52 3.45 -5.28
N SER A 69 -9.47 3.73 -6.59
CA SER A 69 -9.82 2.81 -7.67
C SER A 69 -8.61 2.00 -8.18
N GLU A 70 -7.43 2.17 -7.57
CA GLU A 70 -6.20 1.52 -7.99
C GLU A 70 -5.53 0.79 -6.82
N GLU A 71 -5.00 -0.39 -7.13
CA GLU A 71 -4.25 -1.23 -6.22
C GLU A 71 -2.81 -1.34 -6.67
N LEU A 72 -1.89 -1.08 -5.75
CA LEU A 72 -0.49 -1.43 -5.87
C LEU A 72 -0.31 -2.88 -5.39
N VAL A 73 0.13 -3.75 -6.28
CA VAL A 73 0.53 -5.12 -5.94
C VAL A 73 2.05 -5.18 -5.87
N ILE A 74 2.58 -5.72 -4.77
CA ILE A 74 4.01 -5.82 -4.47
C ILE A 74 4.40 -7.30 -4.47
N TYR A 75 5.38 -7.67 -5.30
CA TYR A 75 5.85 -9.04 -5.55
C TYR A 75 7.30 -9.23 -5.11
N GLY A 76 7.50 -10.16 -4.18
CA GLY A 76 8.83 -10.54 -3.72
C GLY A 76 9.61 -9.35 -3.14
N GLN A 77 10.81 -9.64 -2.63
CA GLN A 77 11.74 -8.62 -2.18
C GLN A 77 13.14 -9.01 -2.59
N PHE A 78 13.88 -8.04 -3.08
CA PHE A 78 15.25 -8.19 -3.56
C PHE A 78 16.11 -7.12 -2.91
N GLU A 79 17.36 -7.46 -2.61
CA GLU A 79 18.36 -6.50 -2.15
C GLU A 79 19.44 -6.32 -3.22
N ARG A 80 19.97 -5.10 -3.31
CA ARG A 80 21.15 -4.78 -4.13
C ARG A 80 22.18 -4.05 -3.29
N SER A 81 23.44 -4.28 -3.60
CA SER A 81 24.57 -3.57 -3.00
C SER A 81 24.51 -2.06 -3.28
N ALA A 82 25.34 -1.29 -2.58
CA ALA A 82 25.29 0.17 -2.67
C ALA A 82 25.77 0.71 -4.03
N GLU A 83 26.56 -0.09 -4.73
CA GLU A 83 27.20 0.20 -6.02
C GLU A 83 26.29 -0.11 -7.21
N GLU A 84 25.27 -0.94 -7.01
CA GLU A 84 24.32 -1.33 -8.05
C GLU A 84 23.29 -0.25 -8.36
N GLU A 85 22.80 -0.23 -9.60
CA GLU A 85 21.77 0.71 -10.01
C GLU A 85 20.46 0.49 -9.23
N VAL A 86 19.89 1.61 -8.77
CA VAL A 86 18.70 1.66 -7.92
C VAL A 86 17.55 2.26 -8.74
N PRO A 87 16.37 1.59 -8.80
CA PRO A 87 15.15 2.19 -9.30
C PRO A 87 14.92 3.62 -8.79
N LYS A 88 14.69 4.55 -9.70
CA LYS A 88 14.35 5.95 -9.37
C LYS A 88 12.98 6.08 -8.72
N LEU A 89 12.11 5.08 -8.93
CA LEU A 89 10.75 5.06 -8.45
C LEU A 89 10.70 4.57 -7.00
N SER A 90 10.20 5.38 -6.08
CA SER A 90 10.07 4.98 -4.68
C SER A 90 8.69 4.40 -4.36
N PHE A 91 8.61 3.56 -3.32
CA PHE A 91 7.33 3.11 -2.78
C PHE A 91 6.40 4.28 -2.47
N ARG A 92 6.95 5.37 -1.92
CA ARG A 92 6.24 6.60 -1.58
C ARG A 92 5.51 7.19 -2.79
N ASP A 93 6.22 7.36 -3.91
CA ASP A 93 5.65 7.99 -5.12
C ASP A 93 4.46 7.19 -5.65
N VAL A 94 4.61 5.86 -5.67
CA VAL A 94 3.57 4.95 -6.14
C VAL A 94 2.41 4.89 -5.13
N PHE A 95 2.72 4.75 -3.85
CA PHE A 95 1.76 4.65 -2.75
C PHE A 95 0.84 5.87 -2.67
N TYR A 96 1.39 7.07 -2.80
CA TYR A 96 0.60 8.30 -2.69
C TYR A 96 -0.29 8.58 -3.89
N GLY A 97 -0.05 8.00 -5.07
CA GLY A 97 -0.82 8.39 -6.26
C GLY A 97 -0.04 9.23 -7.27
N ASN A 98 1.18 9.67 -6.94
CA ASN A 98 1.87 10.74 -7.67
C ASN A 98 2.34 10.35 -9.08
N VAL A 99 2.50 9.05 -9.32
CA VAL A 99 3.04 8.48 -10.57
C VAL A 99 2.17 7.31 -11.01
N ASN A 100 2.02 7.07 -12.32
CA ASN A 100 1.24 5.92 -12.81
C ASN A 100 2.04 5.11 -13.85
N PRO A 101 3.08 4.37 -13.41
CA PRO A 101 3.84 3.49 -14.29
C PRO A 101 2.94 2.40 -14.90
N ARG A 102 3.19 2.05 -16.16
CA ARG A 102 2.45 1.00 -16.87
C ARG A 102 3.15 -0.35 -16.73
N GLY A 103 2.37 -1.41 -16.60
CA GLY A 103 2.87 -2.79 -16.53
C GLY A 103 3.58 -3.10 -15.22
N LYS A 104 4.52 -4.05 -15.27
CA LYS A 104 5.37 -4.40 -14.13
C LYS A 104 6.59 -3.48 -14.08
N PHE A 105 6.92 -3.01 -12.89
CA PHE A 105 8.04 -2.11 -12.64
C PHE A 105 8.69 -2.44 -11.29
N GLU A 106 9.91 -1.95 -11.07
CA GLU A 106 10.57 -2.06 -9.77
C GLU A 106 10.37 -0.80 -8.95
N ILE A 107 10.18 -0.95 -7.65
CA ILE A 107 10.14 0.14 -6.69
C ILE A 107 11.21 0.00 -5.63
N LEU A 108 11.85 1.12 -5.27
CA LEU A 108 12.68 1.23 -4.08
C LEU A 108 11.77 1.30 -2.85
N LEU A 109 11.83 0.27 -2.00
CA LEU A 109 11.13 0.25 -0.72
C LEU A 109 11.90 1.07 0.32
N TRP A 110 13.22 0.86 0.39
CA TRP A 110 14.09 1.50 1.36
C TRP A 110 15.57 1.32 1.02
N ARG A 111 16.43 2.26 1.43
CA ARG A 111 17.89 2.15 1.38
C ARG A 111 18.46 2.22 2.79
N SER A 112 19.25 1.22 3.16
CA SER A 112 19.93 1.18 4.45
C SER A 112 20.86 2.38 4.61
N ARG A 113 20.84 2.98 5.81
CA ARG A 113 21.76 4.05 6.22
C ARG A 113 22.94 3.52 7.04
N ILE A 114 23.03 2.21 7.18
CA ILE A 114 24.08 1.53 7.93
C ILE A 114 24.84 0.66 6.93
N PRO A 115 26.18 0.59 7.01
CA PRO A 115 26.97 -0.30 6.17
C PRO A 115 26.42 -1.74 6.15
N PRO A 116 26.43 -2.41 5.00
CA PRO A 116 27.01 -1.96 3.71
C PRO A 116 26.02 -1.20 2.81
N TYR A 117 25.02 -0.49 3.37
CA TYR A 117 24.10 0.42 2.66
C TYR A 117 23.25 -0.23 1.55
N TYR A 118 22.87 -1.50 1.74
CA TYR A 118 21.97 -2.23 0.85
C TYR A 118 20.68 -1.44 0.54
N SER A 119 20.23 -1.57 -0.70
CA SER A 119 18.93 -1.06 -1.14
C SER A 119 17.96 -2.22 -1.32
N TYR A 120 16.71 -2.02 -0.89
CA TYR A 120 15.65 -3.02 -0.90
C TYR A 120 14.56 -2.64 -1.88
N PHE A 121 14.20 -3.58 -2.75
CA PHE A 121 13.29 -3.38 -3.86
C PHE A 121 12.21 -4.45 -3.91
N SER A 122 11.20 -4.17 -4.72
CA SER A 122 10.21 -5.15 -5.09
C SER A 122 9.75 -4.94 -6.52
N SER A 123 9.40 -6.03 -7.20
CA SER A 123 8.64 -5.94 -8.45
C SER A 123 7.20 -5.59 -8.10
N SER A 124 6.56 -4.73 -8.87
CA SER A 124 5.23 -4.24 -8.55
C SER A 124 4.43 -3.96 -9.81
N GLU A 125 3.10 -3.94 -9.68
CA GLU A 125 2.20 -3.48 -10.73
C GLU A 125 1.03 -2.71 -10.13
N ILE A 126 0.43 -1.84 -10.94
CA ILE A 126 -0.81 -1.14 -10.59
C ILE A 126 -1.97 -1.85 -11.28
N ARG A 127 -3.00 -2.19 -10.52
CA ARG A 127 -4.25 -2.80 -10.99
C ARG A 127 -5.41 -1.84 -10.80
N GLU A 128 -6.22 -1.67 -11.82
CA GLU A 128 -7.50 -0.99 -11.69
C GLU A 128 -8.51 -1.89 -10.99
N VAL A 129 -9.28 -1.30 -10.08
CA VAL A 129 -10.34 -1.98 -9.36
C VAL A 129 -11.67 -1.46 -9.84
N LYS A 130 -12.41 -2.35 -10.50
CA LYS A 130 -13.80 -2.09 -10.88
C LYS A 130 -14.63 -2.08 -9.60
N THR A 131 -14.88 -0.91 -9.05
CA THR A 131 -15.91 -0.76 -8.02
C THR A 131 -17.27 -0.97 -8.70
N ALA A 132 -17.95 -2.06 -8.37
CA ALA A 132 -19.35 -2.23 -8.76
C ALA A 132 -20.12 -1.06 -8.13
N ALA A 133 -20.57 -0.12 -8.96
CA ALA A 133 -21.37 1.01 -8.50
C ALA A 133 -22.63 0.45 -7.84
N ALA A 134 -22.67 0.45 -6.50
CA ALA A 134 -23.88 0.14 -5.77
C ALA A 134 -24.90 1.23 -6.11
N LYS A 135 -25.80 0.94 -7.06
CA LYS A 135 -26.99 1.77 -7.33
C LYS A 135 -27.81 1.83 -6.03
N ARG A 136 -27.56 2.83 -5.19
CA ARG A 136 -28.49 3.18 -4.10
C ARG A 136 -29.77 3.67 -4.77
N LYS A 137 -30.76 2.78 -4.92
CA LYS A 137 -32.15 3.18 -5.14
C LYS A 137 -32.59 3.95 -3.89
N ARG A 138 -32.64 5.28 -3.98
CA ARG A 138 -33.39 6.10 -3.02
C ARG A 138 -34.86 5.76 -3.27
N SER A 139 -35.50 5.03 -2.35
CA SER A 139 -36.95 4.93 -2.37
C SER A 139 -37.52 6.27 -1.91
N VAL A 140 -38.16 6.99 -2.83
CA VAL A 140 -39.04 8.10 -2.46
C VAL A 140 -40.30 7.44 -1.91
N LYS A 141 -40.51 7.52 -0.60
CA LYS A 141 -41.85 7.29 -0.03
C LYS A 141 -42.71 8.47 -0.50
N ASN A 142 -43.64 8.21 -1.41
CA ASN A 142 -44.69 9.18 -1.71
C ASN A 142 -45.53 9.37 -0.44
N GLY A 143 -45.49 10.58 0.09
CA GLY A 143 -46.34 11.02 1.19
C GLY A 143 -47.81 10.96 0.78
N LEU A 144 -48.62 10.46 1.69
CA LEU A 144 -50.08 10.50 1.66
C LEU A 144 -50.56 11.93 1.39
N MET A 145 -51.41 12.09 0.37
CA MET A 145 -52.38 13.19 0.30
C MET A 145 -53.76 12.57 0.51
N LEU A 146 -54.29 12.73 1.72
CA LEU A 146 -55.72 12.66 2.00
C LEU A 146 -56.21 14.10 2.06
N CYS A 147 -57.10 14.45 1.13
CA CYS A 147 -58.10 15.50 1.26
C CYS A 147 -59.42 14.88 0.80
#